data_AF-A0A3N4IYT0-F1
#
_entry.id   AF-A0A3N4IYT0-F1
#
_cell.length_a   1.000
_cell.length_b   1.000
_cell.length_c   1.000
_cell.angle_alpha   90.00
_cell.angle_beta   90.00
_cell.angle_gamma   90.00
#
_symmetry.space_group_name_H-M   'P 1'
#
loop_
_entity.id
_entity.type
_entity.pdbx_description
1 polymer ?
#
loop_
_entity_poly.entity_id
_entity_poly.type
_entity_poly.pdbx_seq_one_letter_code
_entity_poly.pdbx_strand_id
1 'polypeptide(L)'
;MYIAAHLTLGYLLITNPRIIAEQDFIFIMGESLGLPHPKSTFHLNPLATSLLGLTLILHALSDLAAVSGSNEEVSRGYWDAQAPIRLSFFFFLTGYVWLYRGARGTVTTHPVKNSLVFCWGFVEIMWLFWVYTQLREEKRGAQVRIAMRKRELRRVERRAMGIVDDDEDEE
;
A
#
# COMPACT_ATOMS: atom_id res chain seq x y z
N MET A 1 2.94 -6.92 8.85
CA MET A 1 4.22 -6.24 8.56
C MET A 1 4.04 -4.77 8.17
N TYR A 2 3.16 -4.43 7.20
CA TYR A 2 2.86 -3.03 6.81
C TYR A 2 2.43 -2.11 7.96
N ILE A 3 1.46 -2.56 8.76
CA ILE A 3 0.90 -1.83 9.91
C ILE A 3 1.99 -1.54 10.95
N ALA A 4 2.81 -2.57 11.26
CA ALA A 4 3.91 -2.43 12.21
C ALA A 4 4.95 -1.42 11.72
N ALA A 5 5.29 -1.42 10.42
CA ALA A 5 6.22 -0.46 9.84
C ALA A 5 5.70 0.99 9.96
N HIS A 6 4.41 1.23 9.68
CA HIS A 6 3.79 2.56 9.83
C HIS A 6 3.74 3.02 11.29
N LEU A 7 3.44 2.11 12.23
CA LEU A 7 3.47 2.42 13.67
C LEU A 7 4.89 2.77 14.13
N THR A 8 5.88 1.98 13.75
CA THR A 8 7.29 2.24 14.09
C THR A 8 7.76 3.55 13.49
N LEU A 9 7.46 3.81 12.22
CA LEU A 9 7.86 5.05 11.55
C LEU A 9 7.18 6.28 12.20
N GLY A 10 5.89 6.17 12.52
CA GLY A 10 5.16 7.23 13.21
C GLY A 10 5.74 7.53 14.59
N TYR A 11 6.07 6.49 15.36
CA TYR A 11 6.75 6.62 16.66
C TYR A 11 8.12 7.28 16.52
N LEU A 12 8.92 6.88 15.53
CA LEU A 12 10.25 7.44 15.28
C LEU A 12 10.18 8.90 14.84
N LEU A 13 9.19 9.31 14.04
CA LEU A 13 9.01 10.70 13.64
C LEU A 13 8.65 11.63 14.80
N ILE A 14 7.94 11.11 15.81
CA ILE A 14 7.58 11.86 17.02
C ILE A 14 8.77 11.92 17.98
N THR A 15 9.51 10.83 18.16
CA THR A 15 10.57 10.73 19.17
C THR A 15 11.93 11.20 18.68
N ASN A 16 12.33 10.80 17.48
CA ASN A 16 13.62 11.13 16.89
C ASN A 16 13.58 11.06 15.35
N PRO A 17 13.05 12.08 14.66
CA PRO A 17 12.91 12.08 13.20
C PRO A 17 14.26 12.05 12.46
N ARG A 18 15.36 12.34 13.15
CA ARG A 18 16.72 12.28 12.62
C ARG A 18 17.10 10.86 12.18
N ILE A 19 16.65 9.84 12.93
CA ILE A 19 16.92 8.44 12.60
C ILE A 19 16.43 8.12 11.18
N ILE A 20 15.32 8.71 10.75
CA ILE A 20 14.75 8.47 9.42
C ILE A 20 15.47 9.31 8.36
N ALA A 21 15.75 10.57 8.65
CA ALA A 21 16.39 11.46 7.68
C ALA A 21 17.83 11.08 7.32
N GLU A 22 18.55 10.42 8.23
CA GLU A 22 19.97 10.08 8.10
C GLU A 22 20.21 8.61 7.67
N GLN A 23 19.21 7.93 7.10
CA GLN A 23 19.39 6.55 6.61
C GLN A 23 20.22 6.49 5.32
N ASP A 24 21.17 5.56 5.27
CA ASP A 24 22.03 5.32 4.08
C ASP A 24 21.21 5.02 2.82
N PHE A 25 20.09 4.32 2.96
CA PHE A 25 19.19 4.04 1.84
C PHE A 25 18.65 5.32 1.19
N ILE A 26 18.23 6.30 2.00
CA ILE A 26 17.71 7.59 1.51
C ILE A 26 18.84 8.39 0.84
N PHE A 27 20.04 8.31 1.41
CA PHE A 27 21.22 8.95 0.83
C PHE A 27 21.58 8.36 -0.55
N ILE A 28 21.73 7.03 -0.65
CA ILE A 28 22.11 6.35 -1.90
C ILE A 28 21.06 6.59 -2.99
N MET A 29 19.78 6.47 -2.65
CA MET A 29 18.69 6.73 -3.59
C MET A 29 18.66 8.20 -4.02
N GLY A 30 18.85 9.13 -3.08
CA GLY A 30 18.93 10.56 -3.38
C GLY A 30 20.06 10.90 -4.34
N GLU A 31 21.27 10.41 -4.07
CA GLU A 31 22.45 10.60 -4.94
C GLU A 31 22.25 10.00 -6.33
N SER A 32 21.73 8.77 -6.40
CA SER A 32 21.49 8.09 -7.69
C SER A 32 20.54 8.88 -8.60
N LEU A 33 19.55 9.54 -8.00
CA LEU A 33 18.52 10.31 -8.70
C LEU A 33 18.88 11.80 -8.84
N GLY A 34 19.95 12.25 -8.20
CA GLY A 34 20.33 13.67 -8.13
C GLY A 34 19.34 14.52 -7.36
N LEU A 35 18.62 13.93 -6.40
CA LEU A 35 17.64 14.62 -5.55
C LEU A 35 18.34 15.27 -4.35
N PRO A 36 17.92 16.47 -3.93
CA PRO A 36 18.48 17.09 -2.75
C PRO A 36 18.09 16.30 -1.50
N HIS A 37 19.06 16.12 -0.61
CA HIS A 37 18.82 15.48 0.68
C HIS A 37 17.95 16.38 1.57
N PRO A 38 17.09 15.78 2.42
CA PRO A 38 16.38 16.55 3.42
C PRO A 38 17.39 17.39 4.21
N LYS A 39 17.28 18.72 4.11
CA LYS A 39 18.12 19.64 4.86
C LYS A 39 17.94 19.39 6.36
N SER A 40 18.87 19.91 7.16
CA SER A 40 18.74 19.99 8.62
C SER A 40 17.35 20.49 9.09
N THR A 41 16.66 21.26 8.25
CA THR A 41 15.28 21.73 8.46
C THR A 41 14.25 20.63 8.80
N PHE A 42 14.38 19.39 8.30
CA PHE A 42 13.38 18.33 8.55
C PHE A 42 13.25 17.98 10.04
N HIS A 43 14.37 17.70 10.70
CA HIS A 43 14.37 17.41 12.14
C HIS A 43 14.29 18.68 13.01
N LEU A 44 14.53 19.86 12.42
CA LEU A 44 14.39 21.16 13.09
C LEU A 44 12.94 21.68 13.11
N ASN A 45 11.98 21.00 12.47
CA ASN A 45 10.56 21.34 12.54
C ASN A 45 9.75 20.22 13.23
N PRO A 46 9.71 20.21 14.58
CA PRO A 46 9.02 19.19 15.36
C PRO A 46 7.52 19.11 15.06
N LEU A 47 6.90 20.23 14.68
CA LEU A 47 5.47 20.27 14.36
C LEU A 47 5.18 19.46 13.11
N ALA A 48 5.96 19.67 12.04
CA ALA A 48 5.80 18.93 10.79
C ALA A 48 6.06 17.43 10.97
N THR A 49 7.13 17.06 11.69
CA THR A 49 7.47 15.64 11.91
C THR A 49 6.46 14.96 12.82
N SER A 50 6.00 15.61 13.89
CA SER A 50 5.00 15.05 14.80
C SER A 50 3.64 14.90 14.13
N LEU A 51 3.21 15.89 13.33
CA LEU A 51 1.97 15.80 12.57
C LEU A 51 2.02 14.63 11.57
N LEU A 52 3.13 14.51 10.83
CA LEU A 52 3.34 13.37 9.93
C LEU A 52 3.33 12.04 10.70
N GLY A 53 4.02 11.97 11.84
CA GLY A 53 4.04 10.78 12.68
C GLY A 53 2.64 10.37 13.18
N LEU A 54 1.84 11.33 13.65
CA LEU A 54 0.45 11.11 14.04
C LEU A 54 -0.42 10.65 12.87
N THR A 55 -0.24 11.23 11.67
CA THR A 55 -0.99 10.80 10.48
C THR A 55 -0.67 9.36 10.07
N LEU A 56 0.58 8.92 10.22
CA LEU A 56 1.00 7.55 9.94
C LEU A 56 0.45 6.56 10.98
N ILE A 57 0.47 6.95 12.26
CA ILE A 57 -0.16 6.14 13.33
C ILE A 57 -1.66 6.00 13.06
N LEU A 58 -2.35 7.08 12.69
CA LEU A 58 -3.77 7.04 12.38
C LEU A 58 -4.05 6.10 11.19
N HIS A 59 -3.24 6.16 10.13
CA HIS A 59 -3.35 5.23 8.99
C HIS A 59 -3.13 3.78 9.44
N ALA A 60 -2.12 3.52 10.27
CA ALA A 60 -1.84 2.18 10.77
C ALA A 60 -2.99 1.65 11.64
N LEU A 61 -3.62 2.50 12.45
CA LEU A 61 -4.80 2.13 13.24
C LEU A 61 -6.02 1.85 12.36
N SER A 62 -6.24 2.64 11.31
CA SER A 62 -7.29 2.39 10.32
C SER A 62 -7.09 1.04 9.63
N ASP A 63 -5.85 0.75 9.20
CA ASP A 63 -5.51 -0.51 8.54
C ASP A 63 -5.58 -1.70 9.51
N LEU A 64 -5.22 -1.50 10.79
CA LEU A 64 -5.42 -2.50 11.84
C LEU A 64 -6.89 -2.79 12.07
N ALA A 65 -7.74 -1.76 12.19
CA ALA A 65 -9.18 -1.92 12.37
C ALA A 65 -9.82 -2.68 11.19
N ALA A 66 -9.37 -2.39 9.95
CA ALA A 66 -9.82 -3.10 8.77
C ALA A 66 -9.47 -4.60 8.80
N VAL A 67 -8.33 -4.98 9.35
CA VAL A 67 -7.90 -6.39 9.48
C VAL A 67 -8.52 -7.08 10.70
N SER A 68 -8.76 -6.34 11.79
CA SER A 68 -9.34 -6.88 13.02
C SER A 68 -10.84 -7.16 12.94
N GLY A 69 -11.55 -6.63 11.94
CA GLY A 69 -12.96 -6.92 11.73
C GLY A 69 -13.20 -8.39 11.36
N SER A 70 -14.13 -9.06 12.06
CA SER A 70 -14.47 -10.47 11.86
C SER A 70 -15.09 -10.79 10.48
N ASN A 71 -15.59 -9.78 9.77
CA ASN A 71 -16.19 -9.92 8.46
C ASN A 71 -15.13 -9.74 7.37
N GLU A 72 -14.61 -10.85 6.86
CA GLU A 72 -13.64 -10.92 5.75
C GLU A 72 -14.09 -10.08 4.53
N GLU A 73 -15.39 -10.02 4.27
CA GLU A 73 -15.98 -9.24 3.18
C GLU A 73 -15.77 -7.72 3.34
N VAL A 74 -15.89 -7.20 4.57
CA VAL A 74 -15.71 -5.76 4.86
C VAL A 74 -14.24 -5.39 4.77
N SER A 75 -13.36 -6.23 5.32
CA SER A 75 -11.91 -6.06 5.22
C SER A 75 -11.46 -6.06 3.75
N ARG A 76 -11.94 -7.03 2.97
CA ARG A 76 -11.64 -7.16 1.54
C ARG A 76 -12.15 -5.96 0.75
N GLY A 77 -13.37 -5.49 1.02
CA GLY A 77 -13.93 -4.30 0.36
C GLY A 77 -13.11 -3.03 0.64
N TYR A 78 -12.63 -2.85 1.88
CA TYR A 78 -11.73 -1.74 2.23
C TYR A 78 -10.44 -1.79 1.42
N TRP A 79 -9.74 -2.92 1.42
CA TRP A 79 -8.45 -3.05 0.74
C TRP A 79 -8.58 -3.01 -0.79
N ASP A 80 -9.66 -3.55 -1.38
CA ASP A 80 -9.93 -3.47 -2.83
C ASP A 80 -10.11 -2.02 -3.30
N ALA A 81 -10.70 -1.15 -2.46
CA ALA A 81 -10.88 0.27 -2.78
C ALA A 81 -9.64 1.11 -2.43
N GLN A 82 -9.03 0.89 -1.27
CA GLN A 82 -7.94 1.73 -0.74
C GLN A 82 -6.60 1.48 -1.43
N ALA A 83 -6.25 0.22 -1.70
CA ALA A 83 -4.95 -0.12 -2.29
C ALA A 83 -4.68 0.59 -3.64
N PRO A 84 -5.59 0.57 -4.64
CA PRO A 84 -5.34 1.26 -5.91
C PRO A 84 -5.29 2.78 -5.78
N ILE A 85 -6.07 3.37 -4.87
CA ILE A 85 -6.06 4.83 -4.63
C ILE A 85 -4.72 5.24 -4.04
N ARG A 86 -4.25 4.56 -2.99
CA ARG A 86 -2.95 4.83 -2.37
C ARG A 86 -1.79 4.60 -3.34
N LEU A 87 -1.83 3.50 -4.11
CA LEU A 87 -0.85 3.20 -5.13
C LEU A 87 -0.78 4.32 -6.19
N SER A 88 -1.94 4.77 -6.68
CA SER A 88 -2.02 5.87 -7.66
C SER A 88 -1.45 7.17 -7.09
N PHE A 89 -1.84 7.52 -5.86
CA PHE A 89 -1.32 8.71 -5.18
C PHE A 89 0.21 8.69 -5.08
N PHE A 90 0.78 7.61 -4.55
CA PHE A 90 2.23 7.53 -4.41
C PHE A 90 2.95 7.42 -5.76
N PHE A 91 2.36 6.74 -6.74
CA PHE A 91 2.90 6.70 -8.10
C PHE A 91 3.01 8.09 -8.72
N PHE A 92 1.96 8.90 -8.65
CA PHE A 92 1.98 10.29 -9.13
C PHE A 92 2.89 11.19 -8.29
N LEU A 93 2.95 11.00 -6.96
CA LEU A 93 3.85 11.75 -6.09
C LEU A 93 5.32 11.49 -6.41
N THR A 94 5.72 10.22 -6.48
CA THR A 94 7.08 9.80 -6.81
C THR A 94 7.43 10.22 -8.24
N GLY A 95 6.49 10.06 -9.18
CA GLY A 95 6.62 10.56 -10.55
C GLY A 95 6.80 12.08 -10.62
N TYR A 96 6.05 12.85 -9.81
CA TYR A 96 6.20 14.30 -9.72
C TYR A 96 7.57 14.71 -9.19
N VAL A 97 8.05 14.07 -8.12
CA VAL A 97 9.39 14.35 -7.58
C VAL A 97 10.48 14.03 -8.61
N TRP A 98 10.31 12.96 -9.38
CA TRP A 98 11.26 12.56 -10.41
C TRP A 98 11.22 13.47 -11.65
N LEU A 99 10.04 13.80 -12.17
CA LEU A 99 9.87 14.65 -13.37
C LEU A 99 10.35 16.07 -13.13
N TYR A 100 10.02 16.62 -11.96
CA TYR A 100 10.34 17.99 -11.61
C TYR A 100 11.62 18.11 -10.78
N ARG A 101 12.50 17.10 -10.85
CA ARG A 101 13.85 17.19 -10.31
C ARG A 101 14.61 18.29 -11.02
N GLY A 102 15.31 19.12 -10.25
CA GLY A 102 16.21 20.11 -10.83
C GLY A 102 17.36 19.44 -11.58
N ALA A 103 18.09 20.20 -12.39
CA ALA A 103 19.37 19.74 -12.92
C ALA A 103 20.29 19.30 -11.76
N ARG A 104 21.14 18.29 -11.98
CA ARG A 104 22.08 17.81 -10.96
C ARG A 104 22.86 19.00 -10.36
N GLY A 105 22.82 19.14 -9.04
CA GLY A 105 23.44 20.26 -8.31
C GLY A 105 22.56 21.50 -8.11
N THR A 106 21.35 21.56 -8.67
CA THR A 106 20.41 22.64 -8.37
C THR A 106 19.63 22.34 -7.09
N VAL A 107 19.74 23.25 -6.11
CA VAL A 107 18.98 23.16 -4.87
C VAL A 107 17.56 23.64 -5.13
N THR A 108 16.63 22.70 -5.37
CA THR A 108 15.22 23.05 -5.44
C THR A 108 14.70 23.37 -4.03
N THR A 109 14.14 24.57 -3.83
CA THR A 109 13.59 25.01 -2.53
C THR A 109 12.22 24.41 -2.20
N HIS A 110 11.64 23.63 -3.11
CA HIS A 110 10.31 23.08 -2.93
C HIS A 110 10.30 21.95 -1.89
N PRO A 111 9.45 22.01 -0.85
CA PRO A 111 9.50 21.09 0.29
C PRO A 111 9.24 19.63 -0.08
N VAL A 112 8.45 19.38 -1.14
CA VAL A 112 8.10 18.03 -1.61
C VAL A 112 9.20 17.38 -2.46
N LYS A 113 10.11 18.17 -3.06
CA LYS A 113 11.11 17.69 -4.02
C LYS A 113 12.40 17.29 -3.31
N ASN A 114 12.34 16.23 -2.51
CA ASN A 114 13.50 15.75 -1.75
C ASN A 114 13.63 14.23 -1.82
N SER A 115 14.83 13.72 -1.51
CA SER A 115 15.12 12.29 -1.53
C SER A 115 14.28 11.49 -0.54
N LEU A 116 13.94 12.04 0.62
CA LEU A 116 13.11 11.39 1.65
C LEU A 116 11.69 11.10 1.14
N VAL A 117 11.03 12.08 0.54
CA VAL A 117 9.68 11.97 -0.03
C VAL A 117 9.67 10.99 -1.19
N PHE A 118 10.71 11.02 -2.04
CA PHE A 118 10.86 10.04 -3.11
C PHE A 118 11.01 8.63 -2.55
N CYS A 119 11.92 8.40 -1.60
CA CYS A 119 12.18 7.08 -1.04
C CYS A 119 10.96 6.53 -0.33
N TRP A 120 10.27 7.38 0.44
CA TRP A 120 9.01 7.02 1.08
C TRP A 120 7.96 6.59 0.05
N GLY A 121 7.70 7.42 -0.95
CA GLY A 121 6.74 7.09 -2.00
C GLY A 121 7.12 5.85 -2.81
N PHE A 122 8.41 5.64 -3.07
CA PHE A 122 8.92 4.46 -3.77
C PHE A 122 8.71 3.17 -2.97
N VAL A 123 9.06 3.16 -1.68
CA VAL A 123 8.83 2.02 -0.79
C VAL A 123 7.35 1.74 -0.63
N GLU A 124 6.52 2.78 -0.50
CA GLU A 124 5.06 2.64 -0.44
C GLU A 124 4.50 2.00 -1.71
N ILE A 125 4.95 2.41 -2.90
CA ILE A 125 4.55 1.79 -4.17
C ILE A 125 4.93 0.31 -4.20
N MET A 126 6.18 -0.02 -3.87
CA MET A 126 6.65 -1.42 -3.87
C MET A 126 5.81 -2.28 -2.94
N TRP A 127 5.55 -1.78 -1.73
CA TRP A 127 4.78 -2.49 -0.73
C TRP A 127 3.30 -2.64 -1.11
N LEU A 128 2.65 -1.55 -1.52
CA LEU A 128 1.24 -1.55 -1.91
C LEU A 128 1.01 -2.39 -3.17
N PHE A 129 1.95 -2.36 -4.11
CA PHE A 129 1.91 -3.24 -5.27
C PHE A 129 1.92 -4.71 -4.84
N TRP A 130 2.81 -5.10 -3.93
CA TRP A 130 2.86 -6.45 -3.38
C TRP A 130 1.56 -6.86 -2.68
N VAL A 131 1.02 -5.99 -1.81
CA VAL A 131 -0.25 -6.25 -1.11
C VAL A 131 -1.40 -6.41 -2.11
N TYR A 132 -1.45 -5.55 -3.12
CA TYR A 132 -2.48 -5.60 -4.16
C TYR A 132 -2.41 -6.88 -5.00
N THR A 133 -1.22 -7.32 -5.39
CA THR A 133 -1.06 -8.58 -6.16
C THR A 133 -1.49 -9.78 -5.32
N GLN A 134 -1.10 -9.83 -4.05
CA GLN A 134 -1.49 -10.91 -3.13
C GLN A 134 -3.01 -10.96 -2.91
N LEU A 135 -3.65 -9.82 -2.66
CA LEU A 135 -5.11 -9.74 -2.55
C LEU A 135 -5.83 -10.23 -3.81
N ARG A 136 -5.30 -9.92 -5.00
CA ARG A 136 -5.87 -10.40 -6.27
C ARG A 136 -5.67 -11.90 -6.49
N GLU A 137 -4.52 -12.43 -6.09
CA GLU A 137 -4.25 -13.87 -6.15
C GLU A 137 -5.21 -14.63 -5.23
N GLU A 138 -5.39 -14.17 -3.99
CA GLU A 138 -6.35 -14.73 -3.05
C GLU A 138 -7.80 -14.63 -3.56
N LYS A 139 -8.17 -13.50 -4.18
CA LYS A 139 -9.50 -13.29 -4.76
C LYS A 139 -9.80 -14.28 -5.88
N ARG A 140 -8.85 -14.53 -6.77
CA ARG A 140 -9.00 -15.54 -7.83
C ARG A 140 -9.22 -16.93 -7.23
N GLY A 141 -8.47 -17.29 -6.19
CA GLY A 141 -8.64 -18.55 -5.48
C GLY A 141 -10.01 -18.68 -4.78
N ALA A 142 -10.46 -17.63 -4.10
CA ALA A 142 -11.72 -17.61 -3.38
C ALA A 142 -12.94 -17.67 -4.31
N GLN A 143 -12.93 -16.92 -5.42
CA GLN A 143 -14.01 -16.94 -6.40
C GLN A 143 -14.22 -18.31 -7.05
N VAL A 144 -13.13 -19.03 -7.34
CA VAL A 144 -13.20 -20.40 -7.87
C VAL A 144 -13.86 -21.34 -6.85
N ARG A 145 -13.48 -21.27 -5.57
CA ARG A 145 -14.08 -22.09 -4.50
C ARG A 145 -15.58 -21.81 -4.31
N ILE A 146 -15.97 -20.54 -4.34
CA ILE A 146 -17.39 -20.13 -4.24
C ILE A 146 -18.17 -20.60 -5.48
N ALA A 147 -17.60 -20.49 -6.67
CA ALA A 147 -18.22 -20.96 -7.91
C ALA A 147 -18.43 -22.49 -7.91
N MET A 148 -17.45 -23.27 -7.43
CA MET A 148 -17.55 -24.73 -7.28
C MET A 148 -18.67 -25.10 -6.29
N ARG A 149 -18.70 -24.49 -5.10
CA ARG A 149 -19.75 -24.75 -4.10
C ARG A 149 -21.15 -24.42 -4.61
N LYS A 150 -21.31 -23.33 -5.37
CA LYS A 150 -22.60 -22.96 -6.01
C LYS A 150 -22.99 -23.91 -7.14
N ARG A 151 -22.02 -24.52 -7.84
CA ARG A 151 -22.29 -25.56 -8.86
C ARG A 151 -22.71 -26.87 -8.21
N GLU A 152 -22.06 -27.28 -7.13
CA GLU A 152 -22.41 -28.47 -6.35
C GLU A 152 -23.81 -28.35 -5.76
N LEU A 153 -24.14 -27.21 -5.13
CA LEU A 153 -25.49 -26.97 -4.61
C LEU A 153 -26.55 -27.05 -5.72
N ARG A 154 -26.30 -26.42 -6.88
CA ARG A 154 -27.21 -26.52 -8.05
C ARG A 154 -27.32 -27.93 -8.63
N ARG A 155 -26.28 -28.76 -8.52
CA ARG A 155 -26.32 -30.18 -8.90
C ARG A 155 -27.15 -31.00 -7.92
N VAL A 156 -26.97 -30.78 -6.62
CA VAL A 156 -27.77 -31.44 -5.57
C VAL A 156 -29.24 -31.05 -5.70
N GLU A 157 -29.53 -29.77 -5.92
CA GLU A 157 -30.88 -29.26 -6.11
C GLU A 157 -31.55 -29.85 -7.37
N ARG A 158 -30.84 -29.92 -8.50
CA ARG A 158 -31.35 -30.58 -9.72
C ARG A 158 -31.62 -32.08 -9.53
N ARG A 159 -30.71 -32.80 -8.85
CA ARG A 159 -30.92 -34.21 -8.49
C ARG A 159 -32.12 -34.40 -7.55
N ALA A 160 -32.31 -33.51 -6.58
CA ALA A 160 -33.46 -33.53 -5.69
C ALA A 160 -34.79 -33.23 -6.41
N MET A 161 -34.75 -32.42 -7.48
CA MET A 161 -35.89 -32.16 -8.35
C MET A 161 -36.18 -33.28 -9.37
N GLY A 162 -35.38 -34.35 -9.41
CA GLY A 162 -35.60 -35.48 -10.32
C GLY A 162 -35.35 -35.16 -11.80
N ILE A 163 -34.63 -34.07 -12.10
CA ILE A 163 -34.21 -33.73 -13.46
C ILE A 163 -32.97 -34.57 -13.76
N VAL A 164 -33.16 -35.66 -14.52
CA VAL A 164 -32.09 -36.47 -15.10
C VAL A 164 -31.65 -35.73 -16.37
N ASP A 165 -30.36 -35.42 -16.47
CA ASP A 165 -29.78 -34.87 -17.70
C ASP A 165 -29.72 -36.04 -18.71
N ASP A 166 -30.57 -36.02 -19.75
CA ASP A 166 -30.65 -37.03 -20.82
C ASP A 166 -29.46 -36.96 -21.82
N ASP A 167 -28.43 -36.16 -21.53
CA ASP A 167 -27.35 -35.86 -22.49
C ASP A 167 -26.13 -36.82 -22.41
N GLU A 168 -26.27 -38.02 -21.83
CA GLU A 168 -25.18 -39.03 -21.81
C GLU A 168 -25.17 -40.01 -23.00
N ASP A 169 -26.14 -39.97 -23.91
CA ASP A 169 -26.23 -40.88 -25.06
C ASP A 169 -26.17 -40.14 -26.41
N GLU A 170 -25.02 -39.59 -26.81
CA GLU A 170 -24.70 -39.40 -28.24
C GLU A 170 -23.16 -39.36 -28.41
N GLU A 171 -22.62 -40.54 -28.71
CA GLU A 171 -21.25 -40.81 -29.21
C GLU A 171 -20.94 -40.10 -30.53
#